data_AF-A0A814ZTE5-F1
#
_entry.id   AF-A0A814ZTE5-F1
#
_cell.length_a   1.000
_cell.length_b   1.000
_cell.length_c   1.000
_cell.angle_alpha   90.00
_cell.angle_beta   90.00
_cell.angle_gamma   90.00
#
_symmetry.space_group_name_H-M   'P 1'
#
loop_
_entity.id
_entity.type
_entity.pdbx_description
1 polymer ?
#
loop_
_entity_poly.entity_id
_entity_poly.type
_entity_poly.pdbx_seq_one_letter_code
_entity_poly.pdbx_strand_id
1 'polypeptide(L)' 'MGKLMLQVGHFDQAEELYQELLKSASADSDRAHIYHMLGMLKDQQGKYPEAVKFYEKDLEISEKTLSADDPQLAA' A
#
# COMPACT_ATOMS: atom_id res chain seq x y z
N MET A 1 26.06 -1.43 -13.44
CA MET A 1 24.80 -1.98 -13.98
C MET A 1 24.12 -3.02 -13.09
N GLY A 2 24.85 -3.93 -12.42
CA GLY A 2 24.23 -5.02 -11.62
C GLY A 2 23.36 -4.60 -10.42
N LYS A 3 23.78 -3.61 -9.62
CA LYS A 3 23.02 -3.19 -8.42
C LYS A 3 21.63 -2.64 -8.75
N LEU A 4 21.51 -1.90 -9.85
CA LEU A 4 20.23 -1.33 -10.30
C LEU A 4 19.29 -2.42 -10.82
N MET A 5 19.79 -3.39 -11.60
CA MET A 5 18.98 -4.52 -12.08
C MET A 5 18.49 -5.41 -10.94
N LEU A 6 19.33 -5.63 -9.91
CA LEU A 6 18.92 -6.35 -8.70
C LEU A 6 17.83 -5.59 -7.93
N GLN A 7 17.94 -4.26 -7.79
CA GLN A 7 16.91 -3.47 -7.14
C GLN A 7 15.59 -3.47 -7.92
N VAL A 8 15.62 -3.29 -9.24
CA VAL A 8 14.42 -3.35 -10.08
C VAL A 8 13.74 -4.72 -10.00
N GLY A 9 14.52 -5.81 -10.05
CA GLY A 9 13.96 -7.16 -9.91
C GLY A 9 13.30 -7.41 -8.55
N HIS A 10 13.88 -6.93 -7.45
CA HIS A 10 13.27 -7.06 -6.12
C HIS A 10 12.01 -6.21 -5.96
N PHE A 11 11.96 -5.06 -6.63
CA PHE A 11 10.80 -4.19 -6.60
C PHE A 11 9.61 -4.78 -7.34
N ASP A 12 9.83 -5.38 -8.52
CA ASP A 12 8.76 -6.04 -9.27
C ASP A 12 8.23 -7.26 -8.50
N GLN A 13 9.11 -8.04 -7.89
CA GLN A 13 8.73 -9.18 -7.03
C GLN A 13 7.94 -8.75 -5.80
N ALA A 14 8.34 -7.65 -5.14
CA ALA A 14 7.62 -7.12 -4.00
C ALA A 14 6.22 -6.61 -4.39
N GLU A 15 6.10 -5.97 -5.56
CA GLU A 15 4.82 -5.49 -6.07
C GLU A 15 3.85 -6.66 -6.35
N GLU A 16 4.32 -7.74 -6.99
CA GLU A 16 3.53 -8.95 -7.21
C GLU A 16 3.07 -9.58 -5.89
N LEU A 17 3.99 -9.74 -4.93
CA LEU A 17 3.68 -10.33 -3.63
C LEU A 17 2.61 -9.52 -2.88
N TYR A 18 2.73 -8.19 -2.86
CA TYR A 18 1.74 -7.33 -2.21
C TYR A 18 0.39 -7.35 -2.95
N GLN A 19 0.38 -7.44 -4.28
CA GLN A 19 -0.87 -7.59 -5.04
C GLN A 19 -1.56 -8.94 -4.79
N GLU A 20 -0.80 -10.02 -4.62
CA GLU A 20 -1.35 -11.31 -4.22
C GLU A 20 -1.91 -11.27 -2.79
N LEU A 21 -1.15 -10.69 -1.85
CA LEU A 21 -1.62 -10.47 -0.48
C LEU A 21 -2.91 -9.67 -0.46
N LEU A 22 -3.01 -8.61 -1.28
CA LEU A 22 -4.21 -7.77 -1.37
C LEU A 22 -5.44 -8.54 -1.85
N LYS A 23 -5.27 -9.53 -2.73
CA LYS A 23 -6.36 -10.41 -3.19
C LYS A 23 -6.80 -11.41 -2.11
N SER A 24 -5.87 -11.83 -1.27
CA SER A 24 -6.13 -12.77 -0.16
C SER A 24 -6.61 -12.09 1.13
N ALA A 25 -6.41 -10.77 1.24
CA ALA A 25 -6.74 -9.99 2.43
C ALA A 25 -8.26 -9.91 2.61
N SER A 26 -8.74 -10.47 3.73
CA SER A 26 -10.15 -10.45 4.12
C SER A 26 -10.54 -9.28 5.01
N ALA A 27 -9.57 -8.69 5.72
CA ALA A 27 -9.80 -7.55 6.61
C ALA A 27 -9.39 -6.24 5.92
N ASP A 28 -10.18 -5.20 6.11
CA ASP A 28 -9.88 -3.87 5.58
C ASP A 28 -8.61 -3.28 6.22
N SER A 29 -8.32 -3.56 7.49
CA SER A 29 -7.06 -3.20 8.13
C SER A 29 -5.83 -3.80 7.43
N ASP A 30 -5.93 -5.06 6.98
CA ASP A 30 -4.84 -5.73 6.27
C ASP A 30 -4.63 -5.10 4.89
N ARG A 31 -5.74 -4.77 4.21
CA ARG A 31 -5.71 -4.10 2.91
C ARG A 31 -5.08 -2.71 3.00
N ALA A 32 -5.40 -1.94 4.04
CA ALA A 32 -4.78 -0.64 4.31
C ALA A 32 -3.25 -0.79 4.43
N HIS A 33 -2.81 -1.71 5.27
CA HIS A 33 -1.39 -1.95 5.50
C HIS A 33 -0.64 -2.40 4.24
N ILE A 34 -1.28 -3.22 3.39
CA ILE A 34 -0.70 -3.63 2.09
C ILE A 34 -0.60 -2.45 1.12
N TYR A 35 -1.62 -1.58 1.07
CA TYR A 35 -1.53 -0.34 0.27
C TYR A 35 -0.42 0.58 0.76
N HIS A 36 -0.24 0.71 2.08
CA HIS A 36 0.89 1.45 2.64
C HIS A 36 2.24 0.91 2.16
N MET A 37 2.41 -0.42 2.18
CA MET A 37 3.64 -1.08 1.70
C MET A 37 3.88 -0.87 0.20
N LEU A 38 2.83 -0.90 -0.62
CA LEU A 38 2.90 -0.56 -2.05
C LEU A 38 3.28 0.91 -2.27
N GLY A 39 2.77 1.83 -1.44
CA GLY A 39 3.15 3.23 -1.44
C GLY A 39 4.65 3.42 -1.20
N MET A 40 5.17 2.80 -0.13
CA MET A 40 6.60 2.83 0.19
C MET A 40 7.47 2.24 -0.93
N LEU A 41 7.01 1.14 -1.54
CA LEU A 41 7.71 0.50 -2.63
C LEU A 41 7.85 1.44 -3.84
N LYS A 42 6.77 2.14 -4.21
CA LYS A 42 6.78 3.11 -5.31
C LYS A 42 7.62 4.34 -4.98
N ASP A 43 7.63 4.78 -3.72
CA ASP A 43 8.49 5.85 -3.24
C ASP A 43 9.98 5.49 -3.39
N GLN A 44 10.35 4.26 -3.01
CA GLN A 44 11.71 3.73 -3.19
C GLN A 44 12.12 3.57 -4.66
N GLN A 45 11.14 3.38 -5.57
CA GLN A 45 11.36 3.39 -7.01
C GLN A 45 11.44 4.81 -7.62
N GLY A 46 11.20 5.87 -6.83
CA GLY A 46 11.10 7.25 -7.30
C GLY A 46 9.79 7.58 -8.03
N LYS A 47 8.79 6.68 -7.95
CA LYS A 47 7.46 6.82 -8.57
C LYS A 47 6.50 7.50 -7.59
N TYR A 48 6.82 8.71 -7.17
CA TYR A 48 6.05 9.47 -6.17
C TYR A 48 4.55 9.60 -6.49
N PRO A 49 4.12 9.86 -7.76
CA PRO A 49 2.70 9.95 -8.06
C PRO A 49 1.93 8.63 -7.88
N GLU A 50 2.59 7.49 -8.08
CA GLU A 50 1.99 6.18 -7.80
C GLU A 50 1.97 5.92 -6.30
N ALA A 51 3.03 6.30 -5.58
CA ALA A 51 3.12 6.17 -4.13
C ALA A 51 1.96 6.89 -3.42
N VAL A 52 1.70 8.15 -3.80
CA VAL A 52 0.60 8.95 -3.24
C VAL A 52 -0.76 8.25 -3.42
N LYS A 53 -1.04 7.71 -4.60
CA LYS A 53 -2.30 6.98 -4.85
C LYS A 53 -2.48 5.77 -3.93
N PHE A 54 -1.39 5.10 -3.57
CA PHE A 54 -1.45 3.96 -2.66
C PHE A 54 -1.62 4.41 -1.20
N TYR A 55 -0.93 5.48 -0.78
CA TYR A 55 -1.13 6.06 0.54
C TYR A 55 -2.55 6.64 0.73
N GLU A 56 -3.15 7.22 -0.30
CA GLU A 56 -4.54 7.68 -0.26
C GLU A 56 -5.52 6.53 -0.04
N LYS A 57 -5.28 5.37 -0.66
CA LYS A 57 -6.12 4.18 -0.45
C LYS A 57 -5.96 3.58 0.95
N ASP A 58 -4.74 3.56 1.47
CA ASP A 58 -4.45 3.17 2.86
C ASP A 58 -5.20 4.08 3.84
N LEU A 59 -5.14 5.40 3.62
CA LEU A 59 -5.82 6.38 4.44
C LEU A 59 -7.35 6.24 4.35
N GLU A 60 -7.92 6.10 3.15
CA GLU A 60 -9.38 5.95 2.96
C GLU A 60 -9.92 4.73 3.74
N ILE A 61 -9.17 3.63 3.75
CA ILE A 61 -9.57 2.43 4.48
C ILE A 61 -9.38 2.61 5.99
N SER A 62 -8.29 3.23 6.40
CA SER A 62 -8.03 3.57 7.81
C SER A 62 -9.10 4.51 8.38
N GLU A 63 -9.52 5.51 7.61
CA GLU A 63 -10.59 6.43 7.99
C GLU A 63 -11.95 5.73 8.09
N LYS A 64 -12.26 4.82 7.16
CA LYS A 64 -13.50 4.01 7.19
C LYS A 64 -13.53 3.07 8.38
N THR A 65 -12.43 2.38 8.66
CA THR A 65 -12.33 1.45 9.80
C THR A 65 -12.40 2.22 11.12
N LEU A 66 -11.72 3.37 11.23
CA LEU A 66 -11.81 4.22 12.40
C LEU A 66 -13.19 4.84 12.60
N SER A 67 -13.88 5.27 11.54
CA SER A 67 -15.25 5.79 11.63
C SER A 67 -16.28 4.70 11.95
N ALA A 68 -16.01 3.46 11.54
CA ALA A 68 -16.86 2.31 11.87
C ALA A 68 -16.71 1.90 13.34
N ASP A 69 -15.49 2.00 13.88
CA ASP A 69 -15.19 1.68 15.29
C ASP A 69 -15.48 2.85 16.24
N ASP A 70 -15.42 4.10 15.75
CA ASP A 70 -15.69 5.31 16.54
C ASP A 70 -16.61 6.29 15.76
N PRO A 71 -17.95 6.15 15.92
CA PRO A 71 -18.94 6.97 15.20
C PRO A 71 -18.87 8.48 15.46
N GLN A 72 -17.99 8.94 16.36
CA GLN A 72 -17.84 10.35 16.73
C GLN A 72 -16.85 11.13 15.84
N LEU A 73 -16.07 10.44 14.99
CA LEU A 73 -15.09 11.07 14.08
C LEU A 73 -15.63 11.39 12.68
N ALA A 74 -16.86 10.96 12.35
CA ALA A 74 -17.56 11.39 11.15
C ALA A 74 -18.28 12.73 11.42
N ALA A 75 -17.56 13.85 11.40
CA ALA A 75 -18.10 15.21 11.49
C ALA A 75 -17.71 16.07 10.30
#